data_AF-A0A7J6CMV0-F1
#
_entry.id   AF-A0A7J6CMV0-F1
#
_cell.length_a   1.000
_cell.length_b   1.000
_cell.length_c   1.000
_cell.angle_alpha   90.00
_cell.angle_beta   90.00
_cell.angle_gamma   90.00
#
_symmetry.space_group_name_H-M   'P 1'
#
loop_
_entity.id
_entity.type
_entity.pdbx_description
1 polymer ?
#
loop_
_entity_poly.entity_id
_entity_poly.type
_entity_poly.pdbx_seq_one_letter_code
_entity_poly.pdbx_strand_id
1 'polypeptide(L)'
;MFCMPGLRVPFRLKVPFLPSTKEQTLNVIKLLEGHKGRLADLGSGDGRLVFAASSMGFQCTGFEIHSILLAYSRSKAWWRGIPHTDIHLVKQDLWKTDLSQYRNVTVFLAPAVMGALEEKLLKELPEDAKVIVCRFPFPHWPHSCTAGSGLNQIWVYDVHTARQPSRTSSHQSQA
;
A
#
# COMPACT_ATOMS: atom_id res chain seq x y z
N MET A 1 1.07 -10.34 -40.51
CA MET A 1 1.97 -10.65 -39.39
C MET A 1 1.44 -9.90 -38.18
N PHE A 2 0.96 -10.64 -37.18
CA PHE A 2 0.09 -10.16 -36.09
C PHE A 2 0.79 -9.16 -35.16
N CYS A 3 0.09 -8.06 -34.85
CA CYS A 3 0.41 -7.14 -33.77
C CYS A 3 -0.29 -7.66 -32.49
N MET A 4 0.46 -7.98 -31.43
CA MET A 4 -0.12 -8.23 -30.11
C MET A 4 0.14 -7.01 -29.21
N PRO A 5 -0.92 -6.36 -28.68
CA PRO A 5 -0.80 -5.34 -27.66
C PRO A 5 -0.62 -6.04 -26.30
N GLY A 6 0.57 -5.88 -25.70
CA GLY A 6 0.94 -6.57 -24.47
C GLY A 6 2.09 -5.83 -23.79
N LEU A 7 1.71 -4.80 -23.05
CA LEU A 7 2.47 -4.02 -22.08
C LEU A 7 3.79 -4.68 -21.59
N ARG A 8 4.93 -4.32 -22.20
CA ARG A 8 6.25 -4.53 -21.61
C ARG A 8 6.71 -3.23 -20.96
N VAL A 9 6.19 -2.95 -19.76
CA VAL A 9 6.84 -1.97 -18.89
C VAL A 9 8.20 -2.57 -18.50
N PRO A 10 9.34 -1.91 -18.76
CA PRO A 10 10.62 -2.46 -18.34
C PRO A 10 10.64 -2.54 -16.81
N PHE A 11 10.62 -3.77 -16.28
CA PHE A 11 10.55 -4.12 -14.85
C PHE A 11 11.87 -3.85 -14.10
N ARG A 12 12.48 -2.69 -14.35
CA ARG A 12 13.58 -2.11 -13.57
C ARG A 12 13.33 -0.62 -13.42
N LEU A 13 12.24 -0.24 -12.77
CA LEU A 13 12.19 1.08 -12.13
C LEU A 13 13.28 1.06 -11.04
N LYS A 14 14.48 1.55 -11.38
CA LYS A 14 15.48 1.99 -10.41
C LYS A 14 15.02 3.34 -9.86
N VAL A 15 13.89 3.34 -9.14
CA VAL A 15 13.46 4.52 -8.40
C VAL A 15 14.40 4.70 -7.22
N PRO A 16 14.96 5.90 -7.01
CA PRO A 16 15.77 6.16 -5.83
C PRO A 16 14.90 5.94 -4.58
N PHE A 17 15.47 5.31 -3.56
CA PHE A 17 14.78 5.12 -2.29
C PHE A 17 14.43 6.49 -1.69
N LEU A 18 13.14 6.71 -1.46
CA LEU A 18 12.63 7.92 -0.85
C LEU A 18 11.76 7.53 0.35
N PRO A 19 12.26 7.71 1.58
CA PRO A 19 11.49 7.36 2.76
C PRO A 19 10.28 8.28 2.95
N SER A 20 9.19 7.75 3.52
CA SER A 20 8.07 8.59 3.97
C SER A 20 8.51 9.51 5.11
N THR A 21 7.95 10.71 5.19
CA THR A 21 8.31 11.64 6.28
C THR A 21 7.74 11.16 7.62
N LYS A 22 8.22 11.74 8.73
CA LYS A 22 7.65 11.46 10.06
C LYS A 22 6.17 11.85 10.12
N GLU A 23 5.83 13.01 9.57
CA GLU A 23 4.45 13.50 9.49
C GLU A 23 3.56 12.56 8.67
N GLN A 24 4.03 12.12 7.50
CA GLN A 24 3.30 11.16 6.67
C GLN A 24 3.10 9.82 7.39
N THR A 25 4.12 9.34 8.11
CA THR A 25 4.01 8.14 8.95
C THR A 25 2.94 8.33 10.02
N LEU A 26 2.92 9.46 10.74
CA LEU A 26 1.91 9.76 11.75
C LEU A 26 0.50 9.81 11.17
N ASN A 27 0.33 10.39 9.97
CA ASN A 27 -0.95 10.41 9.29
C ASN A 27 -1.45 8.98 9.00
N VAL A 28 -0.57 8.08 8.56
CA VAL A 28 -0.92 6.66 8.33
C VAL A 28 -1.34 5.98 9.63
N ILE A 29 -0.55 6.13 10.70
CA ILE A 29 -0.84 5.53 12.02
C ILE A 29 -2.19 6.02 12.55
N LYS A 30 -2.47 7.32 12.47
CA LYS A 30 -3.77 7.87 12.87
C LYS A 30 -4.94 7.25 12.11
N LEU A 31 -4.77 6.97 10.81
CA LEU A 31 -5.82 6.34 9.99
C LEU A 31 -5.93 4.82 10.20
N LEU A 32 -4.94 4.19 10.84
CA LEU A 32 -5.00 2.79 11.26
C LEU A 32 -5.62 2.62 12.65
N GLU A 33 -5.87 3.70 13.41
CA GLU A 33 -6.47 3.61 14.73
C GLU A 33 -7.85 2.94 14.67
N GLY A 34 -8.08 1.98 15.56
CA GLY A 34 -9.33 1.20 15.60
C GLY A 34 -9.43 0.09 14.55
N HIS A 35 -8.52 0.02 13.57
CA HIS A 35 -8.47 -1.08 12.61
C HIS A 35 -7.83 -2.34 13.21
N LYS A 36 -8.17 -3.49 12.64
CA LYS A 36 -7.70 -4.82 13.08
C LYS A 36 -7.31 -5.68 11.88
N GLY A 37 -6.66 -6.81 12.16
CA GLY A 37 -6.20 -7.75 11.15
C GLY A 37 -4.76 -7.50 10.72
N ARG A 38 -4.27 -8.31 9.78
CA ARG A 38 -2.87 -8.24 9.33
C ARG A 38 -2.65 -7.03 8.43
N LEU A 39 -1.45 -6.45 8.51
CA LEU A 39 -1.03 -5.32 7.69
C LEU A 39 0.09 -5.71 6.73
N ALA A 40 -0.02 -5.30 5.47
CA ALA A 40 1.05 -5.40 4.48
C ALA A 40 1.57 -4.00 4.12
N ASP A 41 2.89 -3.83 4.09
CA ASP A 41 3.55 -2.62 3.59
C ASP A 41 4.26 -2.94 2.27
N LEU A 42 3.74 -2.40 1.16
CA LEU A 42 4.20 -2.69 -0.20
C LEU A 42 5.29 -1.70 -0.60
N GLY A 43 6.55 -2.18 -0.66
CA GLY A 43 7.73 -1.32 -0.84
C GLY A 43 8.21 -0.77 0.50
N SER A 44 8.35 -1.65 1.50
CA SER A 44 8.57 -1.27 2.90
C SER A 44 9.88 -0.52 3.16
N GLY A 45 10.87 -0.59 2.25
CA GLY A 45 12.09 0.19 2.31
C GLY A 45 12.85 -0.01 3.61
N ASP A 46 12.97 1.05 4.39
CA ASP A 46 13.66 1.01 5.68
C ASP A 46 12.78 0.50 6.84
N GLY A 47 11.56 0.04 6.55
CA GLY A 47 10.64 -0.58 7.51
C GLY A 47 9.90 0.39 8.43
N ARG A 48 10.00 1.71 8.21
CA ARG A 48 9.44 2.69 9.17
C ARG A 48 7.93 2.57 9.39
N LEU A 49 7.15 2.30 8.33
CA LEU A 49 5.70 2.12 8.43
C LEU A 49 5.38 0.81 9.13
N VAL A 50 6.07 -0.29 8.76
CA VAL A 50 5.98 -1.59 9.45
C VAL A 50 6.24 -1.45 10.95
N PHE A 51 7.31 -0.74 11.36
CA PHE A 51 7.63 -0.56 12.77
C PHE A 51 6.57 0.27 13.49
N ALA A 52 6.13 1.36 12.88
CA ALA A 52 5.13 2.24 13.49
C ALA A 52 3.77 1.53 13.64
N ALA A 53 3.34 0.75 12.64
CA ALA A 53 2.11 -0.04 12.70
C ALA A 53 2.23 -1.19 13.71
N SER A 54 3.37 -1.87 13.78
CA SER A 54 3.63 -2.90 14.79
C SER A 54 3.54 -2.35 16.21
N SER A 55 4.01 -1.12 16.45
CA SER A 55 3.83 -0.44 17.74
C SER A 55 2.37 -0.14 18.10
N MET A 56 1.43 -0.19 17.15
CA MET A 56 -0.01 -0.13 17.42
C MET A 56 -0.64 -1.52 17.66
N GLY A 57 0.15 -2.58 17.64
CA GLY A 57 -0.32 -3.97 17.83
C GLY A 57 -0.68 -4.70 16.54
N PHE A 58 -0.36 -4.17 15.35
CA PHE A 58 -0.57 -4.89 14.10
C PHE A 58 0.51 -5.96 13.87
N GLN A 59 0.07 -7.14 13.43
CA GLN A 59 0.96 -8.10 12.78
C GLN A 59 1.25 -7.64 11.34
N CYS A 60 2.48 -7.21 11.10
CA CYS A 60 2.87 -6.53 9.89
C CYS A 60 3.78 -7.40 9.01
N THR A 61 3.64 -7.28 7.69
CA THR A 61 4.58 -7.86 6.71
C THR A 61 5.07 -6.77 5.78
N GLY A 62 6.38 -6.54 5.74
CA GLY A 62 7.03 -5.59 4.84
C GLY A 62 7.61 -6.29 3.63
N PHE A 63 7.11 -5.95 2.44
CA PHE A 63 7.60 -6.48 1.17
C PHE A 63 8.62 -5.51 0.57
N GLU A 64 9.85 -5.99 0.33
CA GLU A 64 10.93 -5.20 -0.26
C GLU A 64 11.75 -6.03 -1.25
N ILE A 65 12.03 -5.50 -2.43
CA ILE A 65 12.82 -6.17 -3.46
C ILE A 65 14.33 -5.92 -3.30
N HIS A 66 14.70 -4.78 -2.71
CA HIS A 66 16.07 -4.32 -2.58
C HIS A 66 16.76 -4.93 -1.34
N SER A 67 17.66 -5.89 -1.57
CA SER A 67 18.31 -6.67 -0.49
C SER A 67 19.02 -5.80 0.56
N ILE A 68 19.62 -4.69 0.17
CA ILE A 68 20.36 -3.81 1.09
C ILE A 68 19.38 -3.08 2.03
N LEU A 69 18.24 -2.62 1.51
CA LEU A 69 17.22 -1.94 2.33
C LEU A 69 16.58 -2.94 3.28
N LEU A 70 16.31 -4.15 2.80
CA LEU A 70 15.81 -5.23 3.63
C LEU A 70 16.79 -5.63 4.75
N ALA A 71 18.08 -5.77 4.44
CA ALA A 71 19.10 -6.04 5.45
C ALA A 71 19.15 -4.90 6.48
N TYR A 72 19.10 -3.65 6.02
CA TYR A 72 19.05 -2.48 6.88
C TYR A 72 17.81 -2.46 7.79
N SER A 73 16.62 -2.74 7.26
CA SER A 73 15.38 -2.77 8.04
C SER A 73 15.37 -3.92 9.04
N ARG A 74 15.86 -5.11 8.68
CA ARG A 74 16.01 -6.25 9.61
C ARG A 74 17.01 -5.94 10.74
N SER A 75 18.15 -5.34 10.43
CA SER A 75 19.08 -4.90 11.46
C SER A 75 18.41 -3.90 12.40
N LYS A 76 17.70 -2.89 11.88
CA LYS A 76 16.97 -1.92 12.72
C LYS A 76 15.90 -2.57 13.59
N ALA A 77 15.16 -3.55 13.07
CA ALA A 77 14.19 -4.32 13.83
C ALA A 77 14.85 -5.03 15.02
N TRP A 78 16.00 -5.68 14.76
CA TRP A 78 16.79 -6.35 15.79
C TRP A 78 17.32 -5.38 16.85
N TRP A 79 17.91 -4.25 16.44
CA TRP A 79 18.38 -3.20 17.35
C TRP A 79 17.27 -2.59 18.22
N ARG A 80 16.02 -2.58 17.71
CA ARG A 80 14.84 -2.11 18.44
C ARG A 80 14.18 -3.18 19.31
N GLY A 81 14.63 -4.42 19.24
CA GLY A 81 14.05 -5.54 19.98
C GLY A 81 12.62 -5.88 19.55
N ILE A 82 12.24 -5.60 18.30
CA ILE A 82 10.87 -5.89 17.83
C ILE A 82 10.72 -7.42 17.66
N PRO A 83 9.71 -8.04 18.27
CA PRO A 83 9.48 -9.48 18.15
C PRO A 83 9.26 -9.94 16.70
N HIS A 84 9.79 -11.10 16.35
CA HIS A 84 9.56 -11.73 15.04
C HIS A 84 8.11 -12.14 14.79
N THR A 85 7.29 -12.23 15.85
CA THR A 85 5.84 -12.48 15.76
C THR A 85 5.06 -11.28 15.28
N ASP A 86 5.63 -10.08 15.42
CA ASP A 86 4.91 -8.83 15.18
C ASP A 86 5.25 -8.29 13.79
N ILE A 87 6.47 -8.54 13.31
CA ILE A 87 6.93 -8.08 11.99
C ILE A 87 7.62 -9.18 11.18
N HIS A 88 7.22 -9.28 9.91
CA HIS A 88 7.85 -10.13 8.92
C HIS A 88 8.40 -9.28 7.76
N LEU A 89 9.71 -9.04 7.73
CA LEU A 89 10.36 -8.32 6.64
C LEU A 89 10.87 -9.32 5.61
N VAL A 90 10.30 -9.33 4.40
CA VAL A 90 10.55 -10.36 3.38
C VAL A 90 11.10 -9.78 2.07
N LYS A 91 12.06 -10.50 1.48
CA LYS A 91 12.59 -10.17 0.16
C LYS A 91 11.67 -10.74 -0.91
N GLN A 92 10.67 -9.98 -1.34
CA GLN A 92 9.71 -10.48 -2.29
C GLN A 92 9.20 -9.38 -3.21
N ASP A 93 8.99 -9.78 -4.46
CA ASP A 93 8.32 -8.97 -5.45
C ASP A 93 6.82 -8.91 -5.13
N LEU A 94 6.33 -7.71 -4.83
CA LEU A 94 4.92 -7.48 -4.48
C LEU A 94 3.98 -8.02 -5.55
N TRP A 95 4.35 -7.98 -6.83
CA TRP A 95 3.49 -8.43 -7.93
C TRP A 95 3.20 -9.93 -7.85
N LYS A 96 4.09 -10.70 -7.22
CA LYS A 96 4.02 -12.17 -7.08
C LYS A 96 3.58 -12.62 -5.69
N THR A 97 3.33 -11.69 -4.79
CA THR A 97 2.84 -11.97 -3.43
C THR A 97 1.32 -12.14 -3.46
N ASP A 98 0.81 -13.12 -2.73
CA ASP A 98 -0.61 -13.24 -2.42
C ASP A 98 -1.01 -12.28 -1.27
N LEU A 99 -1.90 -11.34 -1.57
CA LEU A 99 -2.35 -10.32 -0.65
C LEU A 99 -3.70 -10.64 0.04
N SER A 100 -4.32 -11.78 -0.26
CA SER A 100 -5.67 -12.15 0.21
C SER A 100 -5.84 -12.22 1.73
N GLN A 101 -4.74 -12.44 2.46
CA GLN A 101 -4.73 -12.52 3.92
C GLN A 101 -4.64 -11.16 4.64
N TYR A 102 -4.43 -10.06 3.93
CA TYR A 102 -4.21 -8.74 4.52
C TYR A 102 -5.48 -7.88 4.45
N ARG A 103 -5.90 -7.36 5.60
CA ARG A 103 -7.04 -6.43 5.70
C ARG A 103 -6.60 -4.97 5.67
N ASN A 104 -5.32 -4.70 5.93
CA ASN A 104 -4.78 -3.36 5.90
C ASN A 104 -3.55 -3.37 4.98
N VAL A 105 -3.50 -2.43 4.04
CA VAL A 105 -2.37 -2.32 3.12
C VAL A 105 -1.86 -0.88 3.10
N THR A 106 -0.56 -0.69 3.28
CA THR A 106 0.11 0.60 3.08
C THR A 106 0.95 0.56 1.82
N VAL A 107 0.92 1.65 1.05
CA VAL A 107 1.62 1.77 -0.22
C VAL A 107 2.32 3.12 -0.30
N PHE A 108 3.61 3.11 -0.60
CA PHE A 108 4.34 4.30 -1.02
C PHE A 108 5.26 4.00 -2.21
N LEU A 109 4.68 4.02 -3.41
CA LEU A 109 5.36 3.64 -4.65
C LEU A 109 5.32 4.78 -5.68
N ALA A 110 6.02 4.60 -6.81
CA ALA A 110 6.08 5.59 -7.86
C ALA A 110 4.77 5.69 -8.67
N PRO A 111 4.42 6.87 -9.23
CA PRO A 111 3.18 7.07 -10.00
C PRO A 111 2.99 6.05 -11.12
N ALA A 112 4.08 5.68 -11.81
CA ALA A 112 4.07 4.81 -12.97
C ALA A 112 3.55 3.39 -12.68
N VAL A 113 3.52 2.96 -11.41
CA VAL A 113 3.02 1.63 -11.03
C VAL A 113 1.64 1.64 -10.38
N MET A 114 1.09 2.83 -10.09
CA MET A 114 -0.14 2.93 -9.28
C MET A 114 -1.35 2.33 -9.97
N GLY A 115 -1.50 2.48 -11.28
CA GLY A 115 -2.60 1.86 -12.04
C GLY A 115 -2.55 0.33 -12.06
N ALA A 116 -1.39 -0.26 -12.32
CA ALA A 116 -1.23 -1.71 -12.26
C ALA A 116 -1.44 -2.26 -10.84
N LEU A 117 -1.03 -1.49 -9.82
CA LEU A 117 -1.22 -1.88 -8.43
C LEU A 117 -2.70 -1.86 -8.05
N GLU A 118 -3.42 -0.83 -8.48
CA GLU A 118 -4.87 -0.71 -8.30
C GLU A 118 -5.60 -1.98 -8.77
N GLU A 119 -5.30 -2.47 -9.98
CA GLU A 119 -5.88 -3.70 -10.54
C GLU A 119 -5.55 -4.95 -9.70
N LYS A 120 -4.28 -5.08 -9.27
CA LYS A 120 -3.85 -6.20 -8.43
C LYS A 120 -4.59 -6.22 -7.09
N LEU A 121 -4.66 -5.07 -6.41
CA LEU A 121 -5.34 -4.97 -5.12
C LEU A 121 -6.84 -5.24 -5.25
N LEU A 122 -7.47 -4.78 -6.34
CA LEU A 122 -8.88 -5.06 -6.62
C LEU A 122 -9.16 -6.55 -6.75
N LYS A 123 -8.22 -7.30 -7.32
CA LYS A 123 -8.35 -8.74 -7.55
C LYS A 123 -8.09 -9.57 -6.30
N GLU A 124 -7.10 -9.19 -5.50
CA GLU A 124 -6.57 -10.08 -4.45
C GLU A 124 -7.05 -9.75 -3.04
N LEU A 125 -7.30 -8.48 -2.72
CA LEU A 125 -7.65 -8.12 -1.34
C LEU A 125 -9.06 -8.58 -0.95
N PRO A 126 -9.30 -8.92 0.32
CA PRO A 126 -10.66 -9.20 0.79
C PRO A 126 -11.53 -7.93 0.72
N GLU A 127 -12.85 -8.12 0.69
CA GLU A 127 -13.81 -7.02 0.49
C GLU A 127 -13.80 -5.99 1.63
N ASP A 128 -13.52 -6.44 2.86
CA ASP A 128 -13.38 -5.61 4.05
C ASP A 128 -11.99 -4.96 4.20
N ALA A 129 -11.10 -5.10 3.20
CA ALA A 129 -9.77 -4.52 3.26
C ALA A 129 -9.77 -3.00 3.04
N LYS A 130 -8.84 -2.35 3.73
CA LYS A 130 -8.51 -0.94 3.60
C LYS A 130 -7.11 -0.76 3.02
N VAL A 131 -6.98 0.18 2.09
CA VAL A 131 -5.69 0.55 1.47
C VAL A 131 -5.38 2.00 1.76
N ILE A 132 -4.19 2.26 2.32
CA ILE A 132 -3.66 3.59 2.59
C ILE A 132 -2.51 3.85 1.62
N VAL A 133 -2.67 4.85 0.77
CA VAL A 133 -1.70 5.21 -0.26
C VAL A 133 -1.04 6.54 0.10
N CYS A 134 0.27 6.58 -0.02
CA CYS A 134 1.11 7.74 0.27
C CYS A 134 1.54 8.47 -1.00
N ARG A 135 1.48 9.81 -0.96
CA ARG A 135 1.90 10.78 -1.99
C ARG A 135 1.24 10.73 -3.38
N PHE A 136 0.99 9.56 -3.93
CA PHE A 136 0.46 9.41 -5.30
C PHE A 136 -0.82 8.58 -5.26
N PRO A 137 -1.99 9.17 -5.50
CA PRO A 137 -3.26 8.45 -5.39
C PRO A 137 -3.42 7.38 -6.47
N PHE A 138 -4.35 6.46 -6.24
CA PHE A 138 -4.86 5.59 -7.29
C PHE A 138 -5.64 6.40 -8.34
N PRO A 139 -5.51 6.05 -9.64
CA PRO A 139 -6.09 6.81 -10.72
C PRO A 139 -7.62 6.73 -10.81
N HIS A 140 -8.24 5.59 -10.47
CA HIS A 140 -9.67 5.36 -10.69
C HIS A 140 -10.46 5.05 -9.43
N TRP A 141 -9.82 4.50 -8.39
CA TRP A 141 -10.53 4.17 -7.16
C TRP A 141 -11.10 5.42 -6.45
N PRO A 142 -12.37 5.39 -6.02
CA PRO A 142 -12.91 6.44 -5.14
C PRO A 142 -12.24 6.34 -3.77
N HIS A 143 -11.66 7.45 -3.30
CA HIS A 143 -11.08 7.50 -1.97
C HIS A 143 -12.15 7.83 -0.93
N SER A 144 -12.08 7.19 0.23
CA SER A 144 -13.02 7.38 1.34
C SER A 144 -12.65 8.60 2.17
N CYS A 145 -11.35 8.83 2.40
CA CYS A 145 -10.84 10.02 3.09
C CYS A 145 -9.40 10.33 2.69
N THR A 146 -8.95 11.53 3.07
CA THR A 146 -7.55 11.98 2.90
C THR A 146 -7.04 12.60 4.19
N ALA A 147 -5.73 12.62 4.38
CA ALA A 147 -5.08 13.32 5.48
C ALA A 147 -3.74 13.92 5.04
N GLY A 148 -3.30 14.97 5.73
CA GLY A 148 -2.09 15.72 5.39
C GLY A 148 -2.26 16.62 4.16
N SER A 149 -1.16 17.23 3.73
CA SER A 149 -1.13 18.12 2.56
C SER A 149 0.19 18.01 1.80
N GLY A 150 0.18 18.41 0.52
CA GLY A 150 1.36 18.40 -0.34
C GLY A 150 2.05 17.03 -0.40
N LEU A 151 3.36 17.00 -0.12
CA LEU A 151 4.16 15.76 -0.19
C LEU A 151 3.84 14.73 0.90
N ASN A 152 3.10 15.14 1.93
CA ASN A 152 2.68 14.31 3.07
C ASN A 152 1.22 13.87 2.95
N GLN A 153 0.55 14.22 1.85
CA GLN A 153 -0.83 13.80 1.61
C GLN A 153 -0.90 12.27 1.48
N ILE A 154 -1.95 11.71 2.09
CA ILE A 154 -2.30 10.29 2.01
C ILE A 154 -3.78 10.13 1.67
N TRP A 155 -4.12 9.01 1.04
CA TRP A 155 -5.45 8.64 0.58
C TRP A 155 -5.83 7.29 1.15
N VAL A 156 -7.08 7.16 1.57
CA VAL A 156 -7.64 5.89 2.07
C VAL A 156 -8.69 5.40 1.10
N TYR A 157 -8.64 4.10 0.83
CA TYR A 157 -9.57 3.42 -0.05
C TYR A 157 -10.15 2.19 0.65
N ASP A 158 -11.43 1.95 0.42
CA ASP A 158 -12.11 0.74 0.84
C ASP A 158 -12.33 -0.17 -0.37
N VAL A 159 -11.89 -1.42 -0.28
CA VAL A 159 -11.95 -2.37 -1.41
C VAL A 159 -13.40 -2.65 -1.83
N HIS A 160 -14.32 -2.74 -0.87
CA HIS A 160 -15.75 -2.83 -1.15
C HIS A 160 -16.22 -1.70 -2.07
N THR A 161 -15.91 -0.44 -1.74
CA THR A 161 -16.36 0.72 -2.53
C THR A 161 -15.75 0.70 -3.93
N ALA A 162 -14.48 0.31 -4.05
CA ALA A 162 -13.80 0.21 -5.34
C ALA A 162 -14.38 -0.88 -6.26
N ARG A 163 -14.99 -1.94 -5.71
CA ARG A 163 -15.64 -3.01 -6.48
C ARG A 163 -17.07 -2.69 -6.90
N GLN A 164 -17.70 -1.70 -6.29
CA GLN A 164 -19.05 -1.33 -6.67
C GLN A 164 -18.97 -0.47 -7.94
N PRO A 165 -19.46 -0.94 -9.10
CA PRO A 165 -19.61 -0.06 -10.24
C PRO A 165 -20.52 1.10 -9.84
N SER A 166 -20.10 2.32 -10.14
CA SER A 166 -20.82 3.55 -9.82
C SER A 166 -22.29 3.39 -10.21
N ARG A 167 -23.17 3.22 -9.22
CA ARG A 167 -24.61 3.41 -9.36
C ARG A 167 -24.90 4.91 -9.42
N THR A 168 -24.40 5.59 -10.45
CA THR A 168 -24.78 6.97 -10.77
C THR A 168 -25.93 6.96 -11.78
N SER A 169 -27.13 6.86 -11.21
CA SER A 169 -28.30 7.71 -11.50
C SER A 169 -28.60 8.09 -12.96
N SER A 170 -29.37 7.24 -13.63
CA SER A 170 -30.32 7.66 -14.67
C SER A 170 -31.54 8.32 -14.01
N HIS A 171 -31.48 9.61 -13.69
CA HIS A 171 -32.67 10.45 -13.54
C HIS A 171 -32.27 11.93 -13.59
N GLN A 172 -32.34 12.51 -14.78
CA GLN A 172 -32.94 13.82 -15.01
C GLN A 172 -33.34 13.90 -16.49
N SER A 173 -34.59 13.52 -16.72
CA SER A 173 -35.40 13.94 -17.87
C SER A 173 -36.70 14.43 -17.26
N GLN A 174 -37.20 15.57 -17.74
CA GLN A 174 -38.38 16.32 -17.27
C GLN A 174 -38.05 17.18 -16.03
N ALA A 175 -38.24 18.49 -16.02
CA ALA A 175 -39.21 19.34 -16.72
C ALA A 175 -38.56 20.63 -17.25
#